data_AF-A0A1K2HY79-F1
#
_entry.id   AF-A0A1K2HY79-F1
#
_cell.length_a   1.000
_cell.length_b   1.000
_cell.length_c   1.000
_cell.angle_alpha   90.00
_cell.angle_beta   90.00
_cell.angle_gamma   90.00
#
_symmetry.space_group_name_H-M   'P 1'
#
loop_
_entity.id
_entity.type
_entity.pdbx_description
1 polymer ?
#
loop_
_entity_poly.entity_id
_entity_poly.type
_entity_poly.pdbx_seq_one_letter_code
_entity_poly.pdbx_strand_id
1 'polypeptide(L)'
;MSIPLRLCAVALALSPLPLLAAEGLDGEWCSAAGERLLIDAAGPGFNEHTVCQWLEGRPEAAVFDAAIACANVYPSGDTLVTTEERMGRLVSDGTAPITIFARFEADDPVAFKRCAP
;
A
#
# COMPACT_ATOMS: atom_id res chain seq x y z
N MET A 1 33.50 50.68 35.36
CA MET A 1 34.42 49.62 34.89
C MET A 1 33.54 48.45 34.48
N SER A 2 33.35 48.26 33.17
CA SER A 2 32.29 47.42 32.60
C SER A 2 32.84 46.08 32.13
N ILE A 3 32.27 44.97 32.57
CA ILE A 3 32.63 43.60 32.16
C ILE A 3 31.48 43.07 31.29
N PRO A 4 31.66 42.84 29.97
CA PRO A 4 30.63 42.17 29.18
C PRO A 4 30.84 40.65 29.27
N LEU A 5 30.01 39.96 30.06
CA LEU A 5 30.03 38.50 30.09
C LEU A 5 29.12 37.94 29.01
N ARG A 6 29.76 37.14 28.16
CA ARG A 6 29.36 36.60 26.86
C ARG A 6 28.13 35.69 26.96
N LEU A 7 27.14 35.92 26.09
CA LEU A 7 26.11 34.91 25.78
C LEU A 7 26.79 33.74 25.04
N CYS A 8 26.94 32.60 25.70
CA CYS A 8 27.16 31.33 25.00
C CYS A 8 25.82 30.89 24.40
N ALA A 9 25.61 31.22 23.12
CA ALA A 9 24.54 30.62 22.34
C ALA A 9 24.89 29.14 22.10
N VAL A 10 24.27 28.24 22.86
CA VAL A 10 24.29 26.81 22.58
C VAL A 10 23.42 26.59 21.34
N ALA A 11 24.06 26.48 20.17
CA ALA A 11 23.39 26.05 18.96
C ALA A 11 23.05 24.56 19.11
N LEU A 12 21.82 24.28 19.54
CA LEU A 12 21.21 22.96 19.41
C LEU A 12 21.12 22.64 17.92
N ALA A 13 22.06 21.85 17.43
CA ALA A 13 22.01 21.24 16.12
C ALA A 13 20.82 20.27 16.10
N LEU A 14 19.64 20.78 15.72
CA LEU A 14 18.51 19.97 15.29
C LEU A 14 18.91 19.34 13.96
N SER A 15 19.59 18.19 14.02
CA SER A 15 19.74 17.34 12.85
C SER A 15 18.33 16.90 12.41
N PRO A 16 17.86 17.24 11.20
CA PRO A 16 16.64 16.67 10.68
C PRO A 16 16.93 15.18 10.44
N LEU A 17 16.52 14.33 11.37
CA LEU A 17 16.38 12.92 11.06
C LEU A 17 15.43 12.84 9.86
N PRO A 18 15.81 12.19 8.75
CA PRO A 18 14.86 11.90 7.71
C PRO A 18 13.81 11.01 8.35
N LEU A 19 12.65 11.60 8.60
CA LEU A 19 11.44 10.90 8.94
C LEU A 19 11.15 10.04 7.70
N LEU A 20 11.70 8.83 7.66
CA LEU A 20 11.28 7.78 6.75
C LEU A 20 9.82 7.55 7.10
N ALA A 21 8.94 8.28 6.42
CA ALA A 21 7.53 7.98 6.43
C ALA A 21 7.45 6.52 5.98
N ALA A 22 6.97 5.65 6.87
CA ALA A 22 6.60 4.31 6.47
C ALA A 22 5.69 4.48 5.25
N GLU A 23 6.11 3.96 4.09
CA GLU A 23 5.26 4.01 2.90
C GLU A 23 3.96 3.31 3.29
N GLY A 24 2.87 4.06 3.34
CA GLY A 24 1.58 3.51 3.76
C GLY A 24 1.11 2.42 2.82
N LEU A 25 0.09 1.65 3.21
CA LEU A 25 -0.50 0.64 2.32
C LEU A 25 -1.23 1.29 1.13
N ASP A 26 -1.83 2.47 1.34
CA ASP A 26 -2.64 3.18 0.35
C ASP A 26 -1.85 3.65 -0.86
N GLY A 27 -2.52 3.69 -2.01
CA GLY A 27 -2.03 4.24 -3.26
C GLY A 27 -1.92 3.18 -4.35
N GLU A 28 -1.22 3.57 -5.41
CA GLU A 28 -1.09 2.76 -6.61
C GLU A 28 0.19 1.92 -6.61
N TRP A 29 0.03 0.67 -7.01
CA TRP A 29 1.09 -0.31 -7.13
C TRP A 29 1.04 -0.95 -8.50
N CYS A 30 2.21 -1.09 -9.14
CA CYS A 30 2.36 -1.54 -10.50
C CYS A 30 3.20 -2.82 -10.55
N SER A 31 2.75 -3.81 -11.34
CA SER A 31 3.55 -4.99 -11.66
C SER A 31 4.45 -4.73 -12.88
N ALA A 32 5.47 -5.57 -13.06
CA ALA A 32 6.34 -5.50 -14.25
C ALA A 32 5.59 -5.82 -15.56
N ALA A 33 4.45 -6.51 -15.46
CA ALA A 33 3.59 -6.84 -16.59
C ALA A 33 2.60 -5.71 -16.95
N GLY A 34 2.59 -4.62 -16.19
CA GLY A 34 1.69 -3.48 -16.40
C GLY A 34 0.34 -3.59 -15.69
N GLU A 35 0.17 -4.57 -14.80
CA GLU A 35 -1.03 -4.67 -13.96
C GLU A 35 -1.00 -3.62 -12.85
N ARG A 36 -2.19 -3.16 -12.44
CA ARG A 36 -2.34 -2.14 -11.39
C ARG A 36 -3.13 -2.69 -10.22
N LEU A 37 -2.57 -2.53 -9.03
CA LEU A 37 -3.20 -2.72 -7.74
C LEU A 37 -3.40 -1.35 -7.10
N LEU A 38 -4.65 -0.96 -6.89
CA LEU A 38 -5.01 0.22 -6.11
C LEU A 38 -5.44 -0.24 -4.73
N ILE A 39 -4.90 0.37 -3.68
CA ILE A 39 -5.39 0.17 -2.32
C ILE A 39 -5.85 1.51 -1.77
N ASP A 40 -7.09 1.56 -1.32
CA ASP A 40 -7.67 2.73 -0.66
C ASP A 40 -8.51 2.32 0.56
N ALA A 41 -9.22 3.30 1.14
CA ALA A 41 -10.07 3.07 2.30
C ALA A 41 -11.19 2.04 2.08
N ALA A 42 -11.67 1.85 0.85
CA ALA A 42 -12.69 0.86 0.51
C ALA A 42 -12.11 -0.55 0.40
N GLY A 43 -10.87 -0.68 -0.08
CA GLY A 43 -10.19 -1.97 -0.16
C GLY A 43 -9.13 -2.03 -1.27
N PRO A 44 -8.61 -3.23 -1.55
CA PRO A 44 -7.81 -3.47 -2.74
C PRO A 44 -8.70 -3.55 -3.99
N GLY A 45 -8.16 -3.12 -5.12
CA GLY A 45 -8.75 -3.29 -6.44
C GLY A 45 -7.67 -3.60 -7.47
N PHE A 46 -8.01 -4.41 -8.46
CA PHE A 46 -7.09 -4.81 -9.54
C PHE A 46 -7.65 -4.40 -10.89
N ASN A 47 -6.84 -3.71 -11.70
CA ASN A 47 -7.22 -3.25 -13.04
C ASN A 47 -8.56 -2.47 -13.07
N GLU A 48 -9.13 -2.25 -14.25
CA GLU A 48 -10.49 -1.72 -14.36
C GLU A 48 -11.49 -2.85 -14.09
N HIS A 49 -12.38 -2.64 -13.11
CA HIS A 49 -13.52 -3.49 -12.75
C HIS A 49 -13.32 -4.62 -11.74
N THR A 50 -12.13 -4.84 -11.15
CA THR A 50 -11.99 -5.80 -10.03
C THR A 50 -12.01 -5.05 -8.70
N VAL A 51 -12.96 -5.39 -7.84
CA VAL A 51 -13.01 -4.90 -6.46
C VAL A 51 -12.77 -6.04 -5.51
N CYS A 52 -12.06 -5.78 -4.41
CA CYS A 52 -11.76 -6.77 -3.40
C CYS A 52 -12.15 -6.27 -2.00
N GLN A 53 -12.42 -7.23 -1.12
CA GLN A 53 -12.67 -6.98 0.30
C GLN A 53 -11.63 -7.71 1.15
N TRP A 54 -11.20 -7.07 2.24
CA TRP A 54 -10.40 -7.70 3.28
C TRP A 54 -11.27 -8.66 4.10
N LEU A 55 -10.84 -9.91 4.26
CA LEU A 55 -11.63 -10.91 4.98
C LEU A 55 -11.40 -10.89 6.49
N GLU A 56 -10.20 -10.46 6.91
CA GLU A 56 -9.75 -10.47 8.31
C GLU A 56 -9.53 -9.06 8.85
N GLY A 57 -9.99 -8.05 8.12
CA GLY A 57 -9.72 -6.64 8.38
C GLY A 57 -8.51 -6.12 7.61
N ARG A 58 -8.44 -4.80 7.50
CA ARG A 58 -7.38 -4.11 6.76
C ARG A 58 -6.05 -4.15 7.54
N PRO A 59 -4.92 -4.47 6.89
CA PRO A 59 -3.61 -4.40 7.53
C PRO A 59 -3.21 -2.97 7.88
N GLU A 60 -2.63 -2.78 9.08
CA GLU A 60 -2.11 -1.49 9.55
C GLU A 60 -0.57 -1.42 9.54
N ALA A 61 0.10 -2.56 9.37
CA ALA A 61 1.56 -2.68 9.41
C ALA A 61 2.15 -2.93 8.01
N ALA A 62 3.42 -2.57 7.82
CA ALA A 62 4.16 -2.83 6.59
C ALA A 62 4.45 -4.32 6.37
N VAL A 63 4.59 -5.09 7.45
CA VAL A 63 4.65 -6.56 7.41
C VAL A 63 3.24 -7.10 7.57
N PHE A 64 2.74 -7.80 6.56
CA PHE A 64 1.39 -8.37 6.63
C PHE A 64 1.22 -9.56 5.69
N ASP A 65 0.19 -10.34 6.00
CA ASP A 65 -0.28 -11.44 5.20
C ASP A 65 -1.80 -11.50 5.33
N ALA A 66 -2.51 -11.00 4.31
CA ALA A 66 -3.93 -10.70 4.41
C ALA A 66 -4.73 -11.41 3.32
N ALA A 67 -5.80 -12.09 3.73
CA ALA A 67 -6.75 -12.72 2.81
C ALA A 67 -7.73 -11.69 2.22
N ILE A 68 -7.97 -11.79 0.92
CA ILE A 68 -8.90 -10.96 0.16
C ILE A 68 -9.86 -11.83 -0.65
N ALA A 69 -11.09 -11.35 -0.83
CA ALA A 69 -12.03 -11.89 -1.81
C ALA A 69 -12.28 -10.82 -2.88
N CYS A 70 -12.13 -11.17 -4.14
CA CYS A 70 -12.23 -10.26 -5.28
C CYS A 70 -13.33 -10.68 -6.23
N ALA A 71 -14.05 -9.73 -6.80
CA ALA A 71 -15.00 -9.99 -7.87
C ALA A 71 -14.89 -8.92 -8.95
N ASN A 72 -15.20 -9.33 -10.18
CA ASN A 72 -15.32 -8.38 -11.27
C ASN A 72 -16.73 -7.81 -11.29
N VAL A 73 -16.83 -6.51 -11.53
CA VAL A 73 -18.10 -5.77 -11.54
C VAL A 73 -18.28 -5.16 -12.92
N TYR A 74 -19.31 -5.61 -13.64
CA TYR A 74 -19.60 -5.15 -14.99
C TYR A 74 -20.94 -4.41 -15.05
N PRO A 75 -21.06 -3.36 -15.87
CA PRO A 75 -22.36 -2.76 -16.16
C PRO A 75 -23.22 -3.72 -17.01
N SER A 76 -24.48 -3.87 -16.63
CA SER A 76 -25.51 -4.59 -17.37
C SER A 76 -26.79 -3.77 -17.39
N GLY A 77 -26.96 -2.97 -18.45
CA GLY A 77 -28.04 -1.98 -18.53
C GLY A 77 -27.93 -0.95 -17.40
N ASP A 78 -28.99 -0.85 -16.59
CA ASP A 78 -29.07 0.05 -15.43
C ASP A 78 -28.57 -0.57 -14.12
N THR A 79 -27.94 -1.75 -14.18
CA THR A 79 -27.48 -2.50 -13.01
C THR A 79 -25.99 -2.84 -13.10
N LEU A 80 -25.39 -3.13 -11.95
CA LEU A 80 -24.06 -3.73 -11.89
C LEU A 80 -24.22 -5.23 -11.61
N VAL A 81 -23.48 -6.05 -12.36
CA VAL A 81 -23.43 -7.50 -12.18
C VAL A 81 -22.04 -7.85 -11.65
N THR A 82 -22.03 -8.57 -10.53
CA THR A 82 -20.82 -9.08 -9.90
C THR A 82 -20.60 -10.52 -10.31
N THR A 83 -19.37 -10.89 -10.68
CA THR A 83 -19.01 -12.28 -10.94
C THR A 83 -18.92 -13.10 -9.65
N GLU A 84 -18.67 -14.39 -9.79
CA GLU A 84 -18.21 -15.20 -8.67
C GLU A 84 -16.94 -14.61 -8.04
N GLU A 85 -16.85 -14.72 -6.72
CA GLU A 85 -15.71 -14.24 -5.95
C GLU A 85 -14.52 -15.19 -6.10
N ARG A 86 -13.34 -14.61 -6.26
CA ARG A 86 -12.05 -15.30 -6.27
C ARG A 86 -11.26 -14.93 -5.03
N MET A 87 -10.71 -15.95 -4.38
CA MET A 87 -9.94 -15.80 -3.15
C MET A 87 -8.48 -15.54 -3.48
N GLY A 88 -7.88 -14.57 -2.79
CA GLY A 88 -6.48 -14.24 -2.93
C GLY A 88 -5.83 -13.86 -1.60
N ARG A 89 -4.51 -13.64 -1.66
CA ARG A 89 -3.73 -13.11 -0.54
C ARG A 89 -2.80 -12.01 -1.01
N LEU A 90 -2.65 -10.99 -0.17
CA LEU A 90 -1.65 -9.94 -0.31
C LEU A 90 -0.63 -10.11 0.82
N VAL A 91 0.65 -10.18 0.45
CA VAL A 91 1.75 -10.40 1.39
C VAL A 91 2.81 -9.32 1.22
N SER A 92 3.31 -8.81 2.34
CA SER A 92 4.52 -7.99 2.37
C SER A 92 5.38 -8.34 3.57
N ASP A 93 6.69 -8.35 3.38
CA ASP A 93 7.69 -8.55 4.43
C ASP A 93 8.14 -7.22 5.06
N GLY A 94 7.58 -6.09 4.60
CA GLY A 94 7.93 -4.73 5.04
C GLY A 94 9.34 -4.28 4.66
N THR A 95 10.07 -5.01 3.81
CA THR A 95 11.41 -4.61 3.38
C THR A 95 11.30 -3.42 2.43
N ALA A 96 12.00 -2.32 2.74
CA ALA A 96 12.02 -1.13 1.88
C ALA A 96 12.97 -1.33 0.67
N PRO A 97 12.57 -0.94 -0.56
CA PRO A 97 11.26 -0.41 -0.92
C PRO A 97 10.18 -1.48 -0.86
N ILE A 98 9.00 -1.13 -0.33
CA ILE A 98 7.93 -2.09 -0.08
C ILE A 98 7.52 -2.76 -1.39
N THR A 99 7.40 -4.09 -1.33
CA THR A 99 6.80 -4.90 -2.39
C THR A 99 5.59 -5.63 -1.81
N ILE A 100 4.48 -5.62 -2.54
CA ILE A 100 3.29 -6.39 -2.25
C ILE A 100 3.23 -7.57 -3.23
N PHE A 101 3.13 -8.77 -2.70
CA PHE A 101 2.93 -9.97 -3.51
C PHE A 101 1.45 -10.35 -3.46
N ALA A 102 0.79 -10.33 -4.62
CA ALA A 102 -0.56 -10.84 -4.76
C ALA A 102 -0.54 -12.27 -5.28
N ARG A 103 -1.31 -13.16 -4.66
CA ARG A 103 -1.52 -14.53 -5.15
C ARG A 103 -3.01 -14.84 -5.17
N PHE A 104 -3.49 -15.39 -6.26
CA PHE A 104 -4.85 -15.93 -6.38
C PHE A 104 -4.77 -17.44 -6.55
N GLU A 105 -5.48 -18.18 -5.71
CA GLU A 105 -5.56 -19.65 -5.79
C GLU A 105 -4.20 -20.35 -5.95
N ALA A 106 -3.99 -21.08 -7.05
CA ALA A 106 -2.78 -21.83 -7.36
C ALA A 106 -1.80 -21.09 -8.29
N ASP A 107 -2.06 -19.81 -8.60
CA ASP A 107 -1.22 -19.02 -9.49
C ASP A 107 0.10 -18.61 -8.81
N ASP A 108 1.11 -18.32 -9.64
CA ASP A 108 2.36 -17.74 -9.16
C ASP A 108 2.12 -16.33 -8.58
N PRO A 109 2.80 -15.95 -7.48
CA PRO A 109 2.63 -14.63 -6.90
C PRO A 109 3.15 -13.53 -7.83
N VAL A 110 2.34 -12.49 -8.01
CA VAL A 110 2.70 -11.29 -8.77
C VAL A 110 3.23 -10.23 -7.83
N ALA A 111 4.40 -9.68 -8.14
CA ALA A 111 5.02 -8.61 -7.37
C ALA A 111 4.55 -7.23 -7.85
N PHE A 112 4.09 -6.41 -6.91
CA PHE A 112 3.68 -5.03 -7.11
C PHE A 112 4.58 -4.10 -6.31
N LYS A 113 5.08 -3.05 -6.97
CA LYS A 113 5.86 -1.97 -6.35
C LYS A 113 5.12 -0.66 -6.53
N ARG A 114 5.52 0.39 -5.81
CA ARG A 114 5.00 1.74 -6.07
C ARG A 114 5.12 2.08 -7.56
N CYS A 115 4.01 2.52 -8.15
CA CYS A 115 4.04 3.04 -9.52
C CYS A 115 4.98 4.24 -9.59
N ALA A 116 5.73 4.37 -10.68
CA ALA A 116 6.55 5.55 -10.90
C ALA A 116 5.62 6.79 -11.10
N PRO A 117 5.98 7.95 -10.55
CA PRO A 117 5.29 9.20 -10.82
C PRO A 117 5.43 9.65 -12.28
#